data_AF-A0A2E1M7A4-F1
#
_entry.id   AF-A0A2E1M7A4-F1
#
_cell.length_a   1.000
_cell.length_b   1.000
_cell.length_c   1.000
_cell.angle_alpha   90.00
_cell.angle_beta   90.00
_cell.angle_gamma   90.00
#
_symmetry.space_group_name_H-M   'P 1'
#
loop_
_entity.id
_entity.type
_entity.pdbx_description
1 polymer ?
#
loop_
_entity_poly.entity_id
_entity_poly.type
_entity_poly.pdbx_seq_one_letter_code
_entity_poly.pdbx_strand_id
1 'polypeptide(L)'
;MKLFCMPLVAGALATASVADIYVWESFTDAVGGINSPTGGNGSGTPSVVVIGGNPIVSGSGNLYAPGGSFTCHLYGAGVVSNPTMEIENLGTSFDTTSFYLNTPTGPVYPTVEVESGGSGFGAFNTYSLSWAYSGPTIFFNFGSSAAHASLDRLTIGTFGEALPAPGALALLGLAGLGRRRRS
;
A
#
# COMPACT_ATOMS: atom_id res chain seq x y z
N MET A 1 -27.96 50.79 -18.32
CA MET A 1 -26.84 49.88 -17.98
C MET A 1 -27.46 48.57 -17.51
N LYS A 2 -27.48 47.53 -18.37
CA LYS A 2 -28.16 46.25 -18.08
C LYS A 2 -27.19 45.35 -17.31
N LEU A 3 -27.55 45.04 -16.07
CA LEU A 3 -26.78 44.14 -15.20
C LEU A 3 -27.07 42.69 -15.63
N PHE A 4 -26.06 42.00 -16.14
CA PHE A 4 -26.13 40.57 -16.44
C PHE A 4 -26.12 39.81 -15.10
N CYS A 5 -27.18 39.05 -14.81
CA CYS A 5 -27.11 38.00 -13.80
C CYS A 5 -26.38 36.79 -14.42
N MET A 6 -25.25 36.40 -13.85
CA MET A 6 -24.63 35.10 -14.13
C MET A 6 -25.14 34.11 -13.08
N PRO A 7 -25.66 32.93 -13.46
CA PRO A 7 -26.02 31.92 -12.48
C PRO A 7 -24.74 31.38 -11.85
N LEU A 8 -24.66 31.46 -10.53
CA LEU A 8 -23.69 30.76 -9.70
C LEU A 8 -23.86 29.26 -9.96
N VAL A 9 -22.97 28.69 -10.77
CA VAL A 9 -22.86 27.24 -10.91
C VAL A 9 -22.47 26.70 -9.53
N ALA A 10 -23.40 26.05 -8.87
CA ALA A 10 -23.15 25.29 -7.66
C ALA A 10 -22.11 24.21 -8.01
N GLY A 11 -20.84 24.52 -7.73
CA GLY A 11 -19.78 23.53 -7.79
C GLY A 11 -20.17 22.39 -6.87
N ALA A 12 -20.29 21.20 -7.43
CA ALA A 12 -20.44 19.97 -6.66
C ALA A 12 -19.32 19.95 -5.62
N LEU A 13 -19.69 20.14 -4.35
CA LEU A 13 -18.84 19.76 -3.23
C LEU A 13 -18.67 18.26 -3.38
N ALA A 14 -17.57 17.85 -4.01
CA ALA A 14 -17.11 16.49 -3.96
C ALA A 14 -16.93 16.17 -2.47
N THR A 15 -17.87 15.42 -1.91
CA THR A 15 -17.65 14.76 -0.63
C THR A 15 -16.37 13.96 -0.81
N ALA A 16 -15.29 14.38 -0.18
CA ALA A 16 -14.08 13.57 -0.15
C ALA A 16 -14.49 12.25 0.48
N SER A 17 -14.60 11.19 -0.31
CA SER A 17 -14.79 9.85 0.22
C SER A 17 -13.60 9.61 1.15
N VAL A 18 -13.87 9.39 2.43
CA VAL A 18 -12.82 9.04 3.38
C VAL A 18 -12.29 7.69 2.92
N ALA A 19 -11.05 7.65 2.46
CA ALA A 19 -10.38 6.39 2.16
C ALA A 19 -10.16 5.66 3.49
N ASP A 20 -10.47 4.37 3.51
CA ASP A 20 -10.06 3.49 4.59
C ASP A 20 -8.58 3.21 4.38
N ILE A 21 -7.76 3.69 5.31
CA ILE A 21 -6.31 3.55 5.30
C ILE A 21 -5.90 2.63 6.45
N TYR A 22 -5.08 1.64 6.14
CA TYR A 22 -4.47 0.72 7.08
C TYR A 22 -2.96 0.82 6.97
N VAL A 23 -2.27 0.91 8.10
CA VAL A 23 -0.81 1.10 8.15
C VAL A 23 -0.18 0.03 9.02
N TRP A 24 0.91 -0.56 8.54
CA TRP A 24 1.82 -1.39 9.30
C TRP A 24 3.18 -0.72 9.35
N GLU A 25 3.58 -0.29 10.53
CA GLU A 25 4.93 0.23 10.83
C GLU A 25 5.78 -0.79 11.58
N SER A 26 5.18 -1.90 12.01
CA SER A 26 5.86 -3.04 12.59
C SER A 26 5.07 -4.33 12.41
N PHE A 27 5.76 -5.45 12.53
CA PHE A 27 5.26 -6.81 12.39
C PHE A 27 5.62 -7.60 13.65
N THR A 28 4.73 -8.49 14.06
CA THR A 28 4.85 -9.30 15.28
C THR A 28 5.13 -10.76 14.98
N ASP A 29 4.78 -11.23 13.79
CA ASP A 29 4.96 -12.62 13.37
C ASP A 29 5.70 -12.71 12.04
N ALA A 30 6.72 -13.56 12.02
CA ALA A 30 7.61 -13.70 10.88
C ALA A 30 7.11 -14.73 9.85
N VAL A 31 6.31 -15.72 10.23
CA VAL A 31 5.87 -16.81 9.34
C VAL A 31 4.53 -17.37 9.78
N GLY A 32 3.52 -17.26 8.91
CA GLY A 32 2.22 -17.90 9.07
C GLY A 32 1.28 -17.24 10.08
N GLY A 33 1.78 -16.42 11.00
CA GLY A 33 0.93 -15.67 11.92
C GLY A 33 0.36 -14.38 11.34
N ILE A 34 -0.60 -13.83 12.09
CA ILE A 34 -1.32 -12.61 11.73
C ILE A 34 -0.55 -11.38 12.21
N ASN A 35 -0.28 -10.46 11.28
CA ASN A 35 0.17 -9.11 11.57
C ASN A 35 -0.99 -8.13 11.36
N SER A 36 -1.55 -7.61 12.44
CA SER A 36 -2.61 -6.59 12.40
C SER A 36 -2.05 -5.20 12.10
N PRO A 37 -2.86 -4.27 11.55
CA PRO A 37 -2.43 -2.91 11.29
C PRO A 37 -2.06 -2.23 12.61
N THR A 38 -0.99 -1.44 12.60
CA THR A 38 -0.52 -0.67 13.75
C THR A 38 -1.09 0.75 13.77
N GLY A 39 -1.73 1.17 12.68
CA GLY A 39 -2.37 2.48 12.57
C GLY A 39 -3.28 2.59 11.36
N GLY A 40 -3.78 3.80 11.13
CA GLY A 40 -4.75 4.09 10.06
C GLY A 40 -6.08 4.60 10.60
N ASN A 41 -7.01 4.85 9.68
CA ASN A 41 -8.38 5.31 9.96
C ASN A 41 -9.45 4.33 9.47
N GLY A 42 -9.04 3.20 8.87
CA GLY A 42 -9.96 2.21 8.33
C GLY A 42 -10.77 1.49 9.40
N SER A 43 -11.99 1.09 9.05
CA SER A 43 -12.94 0.47 9.97
C SER A 43 -12.86 -1.07 10.03
N GLY A 44 -12.14 -1.68 9.09
CA GLY A 44 -11.93 -3.12 8.99
C GLY A 44 -10.73 -3.63 9.78
N THR A 45 -10.49 -4.94 9.67
CA THR A 45 -9.37 -5.63 10.33
C THR A 45 -8.54 -6.43 9.31
N PRO A 46 -7.97 -5.79 8.27
CA PRO A 46 -7.10 -6.50 7.34
C PRO A 46 -5.84 -6.98 8.06
N SER A 47 -5.23 -8.04 7.57
CA SER A 47 -4.07 -8.66 8.20
C SER A 47 -3.04 -9.10 7.16
N VAL A 48 -1.77 -8.82 7.46
CA VAL A 48 -0.64 -9.34 6.68
C VAL A 48 -0.17 -10.67 7.26
N VAL A 49 0.02 -11.66 6.41
CA VAL A 49 0.53 -12.99 6.76
C VAL A 49 1.67 -13.33 5.81
N VAL A 50 2.81 -13.74 6.36
CA VAL A 50 3.91 -14.29 5.56
C VAL A 50 3.56 -15.73 5.20
N ILE A 51 3.40 -16.02 3.91
CA ILE A 51 2.95 -17.32 3.38
C ILE A 51 4.07 -18.10 2.68
N GLY A 52 5.21 -17.47 2.42
CA GLY A 52 6.36 -18.09 1.80
C GLY A 52 7.67 -17.44 2.23
N GLY A 53 8.73 -18.25 2.28
CA GLY A 53 10.02 -17.83 2.82
C GLY A 53 10.07 -17.83 4.35
N ASN A 54 11.24 -17.50 4.90
CA ASN A 54 11.51 -17.49 6.34
C ASN A 54 12.18 -16.17 6.75
N PRO A 55 11.49 -15.02 6.68
CA PRO A 55 12.01 -13.79 7.27
C PRO A 55 12.04 -13.92 8.80
N ILE A 56 12.65 -12.94 9.44
CA ILE A 56 12.64 -12.73 10.89
C ILE A 56 12.05 -11.37 11.18
N VAL A 57 11.38 -11.22 12.32
CA VAL A 57 11.02 -9.90 12.86
C VAL A 57 12.27 -9.33 13.53
N SER A 58 12.77 -8.20 13.02
CA SER A 58 13.94 -7.52 13.59
C SER A 58 13.60 -6.85 14.93
N GLY A 59 14.63 -6.40 15.67
CA GLY A 59 14.42 -5.64 16.91
C GLY A 59 13.66 -4.32 16.73
N SER A 60 13.57 -3.78 15.50
CA SER A 60 12.75 -2.62 15.16
C SER A 60 11.32 -2.98 14.74
N GLY A 61 11.00 -4.27 14.61
CA GLY A 61 9.68 -4.75 14.16
C GLY A 61 9.57 -4.97 12.65
N ASN A 62 10.66 -4.93 11.88
CA ASN A 62 10.63 -5.05 10.42
C ASN A 62 10.69 -6.53 10.01
N LEU A 63 10.07 -6.92 8.89
CA LEU A 63 10.24 -8.27 8.35
C LEU A 63 11.50 -8.32 7.49
N TYR A 64 12.58 -8.89 8.03
CA TYR A 64 13.86 -8.99 7.36
C TYR A 64 14.17 -10.42 6.93
N ALA A 65 14.51 -10.64 5.66
CA ALA A 65 14.84 -11.95 5.13
C ALA A 65 16.33 -12.08 4.81
N PRO A 66 17.18 -12.63 5.72
CA PRO A 66 18.62 -12.69 5.49
C PRO A 66 19.05 -13.72 4.43
N GLY A 67 18.27 -14.78 4.24
CA GLY A 67 18.69 -15.96 3.47
C GLY A 67 17.96 -16.21 2.16
N GLY A 68 16.91 -15.44 1.84
CA GLY A 68 16.10 -15.67 0.64
C GLY A 68 14.97 -14.66 0.49
N SER A 69 14.14 -14.85 -0.53
CA SER A 69 12.92 -14.06 -0.70
C SER A 69 11.83 -14.49 0.29
N PHE A 70 10.83 -13.62 0.47
CA PHE A 70 9.61 -13.95 1.19
C PHE A 70 8.39 -13.40 0.47
N THR A 71 7.24 -14.01 0.73
CA THR A 71 5.95 -13.64 0.13
C THR A 71 4.93 -13.44 1.24
N CYS A 72 4.14 -12.39 1.09
CA CYS A 72 3.09 -11.99 1.99
C CYS A 72 1.75 -11.98 1.28
N HIS A 73 0.72 -12.39 2.01
CA HIS A 73 -0.66 -12.14 1.67
C HIS A 73 -1.26 -11.12 2.62
N LEU A 74 -2.04 -10.19 2.07
CA LEU A 74 -2.93 -9.35 2.86
C LEU A 74 -4.36 -9.83 2.72
N TYR A 75 -4.94 -10.27 3.82
CA TYR A 75 -6.31 -10.77 3.92
C TYR A 75 -7.24 -9.74 4.56
N GLY A 76 -8.54 -9.95 4.42
CA GLY A 76 -9.54 -9.23 5.22
C GLY A 76 -9.86 -7.80 4.75
N ALA A 77 -9.43 -7.42 3.56
CA ALA A 77 -9.79 -6.13 2.95
C ALA A 77 -11.27 -6.07 2.50
N GLY A 78 -11.93 -7.21 2.34
CA GLY A 78 -13.35 -7.27 2.01
C GLY A 78 -13.63 -6.78 0.59
N VAL A 79 -14.62 -5.87 0.45
CA VAL A 79 -14.92 -5.21 -0.83
C VAL A 79 -14.09 -3.95 -0.94
N VAL A 80 -13.33 -3.82 -2.03
CA VAL A 80 -12.47 -2.67 -2.28
C VAL A 80 -12.93 -1.93 -3.53
N SER A 81 -12.67 -0.63 -3.60
CA SER A 81 -12.72 0.13 -4.84
C SER A 81 -11.39 0.87 -5.02
N ASN A 82 -10.79 0.64 -6.19
CA ASN A 82 -9.51 1.19 -6.64
C ASN A 82 -8.40 1.17 -5.59
N PRO A 83 -8.11 0.01 -4.97
CA PRO A 83 -7.20 -0.04 -3.84
C PRO A 83 -5.80 0.44 -4.25
N THR A 84 -5.10 1.04 -3.29
CA THR A 84 -3.71 1.44 -3.40
C THR A 84 -2.88 0.74 -2.34
N MET A 85 -1.60 0.54 -2.65
CA MET A 85 -0.62 -0.02 -1.73
C MET A 85 0.67 0.78 -1.82
N GLU A 86 1.17 1.22 -0.67
CA GLU A 86 2.49 1.80 -0.53
C GLU A 86 3.39 0.85 0.26
N ILE A 87 4.58 0.57 -0.26
CA ILE A 87 5.57 -0.29 0.39
C ILE A 87 6.84 0.51 0.59
N GLU A 88 7.39 0.50 1.80
CA GLU A 88 8.75 0.94 2.09
C GLU A 88 9.60 -0.24 2.53
N ASN A 89 10.77 -0.37 1.90
CA ASN A 89 11.66 -1.48 2.09
C ASN A 89 13.12 -1.02 2.14
N LEU A 90 13.94 -1.75 2.90
CA LEU A 90 15.39 -1.60 2.94
C LEU A 90 16.08 -2.84 2.39
N GLY A 91 17.11 -2.64 1.57
CA GLY A 91 17.92 -3.70 0.98
C GLY A 91 17.45 -4.10 -0.40
N THR A 92 17.35 -5.41 -0.64
CA THR A 92 16.95 -5.93 -1.96
C THR A 92 15.53 -5.52 -2.31
N SER A 93 15.30 -5.13 -3.57
CA SER A 93 14.00 -4.69 -4.09
C SER A 93 12.92 -5.76 -3.98
N PHE A 94 11.67 -5.30 -3.90
CA PHE A 94 10.52 -6.18 -4.04
C PHE A 94 10.28 -6.52 -5.51
N ASP A 95 9.73 -7.71 -5.76
CA ASP A 95 9.39 -8.14 -7.11
C ASP A 95 7.99 -7.64 -7.49
N THR A 96 7.92 -6.46 -8.08
CA THR A 96 6.67 -5.84 -8.53
C THR A 96 5.93 -6.67 -9.59
N THR A 97 6.64 -7.54 -10.32
CA THR A 97 6.02 -8.44 -11.32
C THR A 97 5.22 -9.57 -10.67
N SER A 98 5.54 -9.91 -9.42
CA SER A 98 4.81 -10.89 -8.61
C SER A 98 3.58 -10.31 -7.92
N PHE A 99 3.37 -8.99 -7.99
CA PHE A 99 2.29 -8.36 -7.24
C PHE A 99 0.96 -8.53 -7.95
N TYR A 100 -0.04 -8.99 -7.21
CA TYR A 100 -1.40 -9.08 -7.74
C TYR A 100 -2.43 -9.03 -6.62
N LEU A 101 -3.63 -8.60 -6.97
CA LEU A 101 -4.82 -8.74 -6.16
C LEU A 101 -5.56 -9.99 -6.63
N ASN A 102 -5.74 -10.97 -5.75
CA ASN A 102 -6.54 -12.14 -6.05
C ASN A 102 -8.02 -11.86 -5.82
N THR A 103 -8.83 -12.12 -6.84
CA THR A 103 -10.27 -11.88 -6.83
C THR A 103 -11.02 -13.17 -7.18
N PRO A 104 -12.35 -13.24 -6.96
CA PRO A 104 -13.15 -14.40 -7.40
C PRO A 104 -13.06 -14.68 -8.91
N THR A 105 -12.69 -13.67 -9.72
CA THR A 105 -12.55 -13.78 -11.18
C THR A 105 -11.12 -14.06 -11.63
N GLY A 106 -10.14 -14.09 -10.71
CA GLY A 106 -8.72 -14.31 -11.00
C GLY A 106 -7.82 -13.15 -10.55
N PRO A 107 -6.51 -13.23 -10.85
CA PRO A 107 -5.54 -12.22 -10.45
C PRO A 107 -5.70 -10.93 -11.27
N VAL A 108 -5.67 -9.79 -10.57
CA VAL A 108 -5.60 -8.45 -11.15
C VAL A 108 -4.25 -7.85 -10.81
N TYR A 109 -3.50 -7.42 -11.80
CA TYR A 109 -2.16 -6.85 -11.59
C TYR A 109 -2.25 -5.33 -11.36
N PRO A 110 -1.38 -4.77 -10.51
CA PRO A 110 -1.36 -3.34 -10.25
C PRO A 110 -0.75 -2.57 -11.42
N THR A 111 -1.08 -1.28 -11.48
CA THR A 111 -0.22 -0.27 -12.10
C THR A 111 0.81 0.16 -11.06
N VAL A 112 2.09 0.18 -11.43
CA VAL A 112 3.17 0.72 -10.59
C VAL A 112 3.32 2.20 -10.90
N GLU A 113 2.99 3.06 -9.95
CA GLU A 113 2.97 4.53 -10.13
C GLU A 113 4.32 5.16 -9.78
N VAL A 114 4.97 4.66 -8.73
CA VAL A 114 6.29 5.09 -8.29
C VAL A 114 7.10 3.88 -7.90
N GLU A 115 8.31 3.78 -8.47
CA GLU A 115 9.38 2.96 -7.98
C GLU A 115 10.59 3.88 -7.78
N SER A 116 10.93 4.17 -6.53
CA SER A 116 12.13 4.94 -6.21
C SER A 116 13.01 4.13 -5.29
N GLY A 117 14.24 3.84 -5.71
CA GLY A 117 15.21 3.16 -4.86
C GLY A 117 16.50 2.78 -5.55
N GLY A 118 17.36 2.10 -4.79
CA GLY A 118 18.64 1.57 -5.24
C GLY A 118 18.68 0.04 -5.14
N SER A 119 19.70 -0.59 -5.70
CA SER A 119 19.92 -2.03 -5.56
C SER A 119 20.94 -2.35 -4.47
N GLY A 120 20.73 -3.48 -3.77
CA GLY A 120 21.68 -4.04 -2.81
C GLY A 120 21.38 -3.72 -1.34
N PHE A 121 22.22 -4.26 -0.46
CA PHE A 121 22.06 -4.13 0.99
C PHE A 121 22.10 -2.66 1.44
N GLY A 122 21.09 -2.24 2.21
CA GLY A 122 20.97 -0.87 2.72
C GLY A 122 20.34 0.14 1.75
N ALA A 123 19.85 -0.30 0.57
CA ALA A 123 19.13 0.58 -0.34
C ALA A 123 17.68 0.81 0.12
N PHE A 124 17.23 2.07 0.19
CA PHE A 124 15.84 2.39 0.47
C PHE A 124 15.03 2.31 -0.81
N ASN A 125 13.92 1.56 -0.78
CA ASN A 125 13.01 1.37 -1.89
C ASN A 125 11.60 1.74 -1.46
N THR A 126 10.90 2.49 -2.30
CA THR A 126 9.50 2.87 -2.09
C THR A 126 8.70 2.54 -3.34
N TYR A 127 7.57 1.87 -3.14
CA TYR A 127 6.64 1.49 -4.19
C TYR A 127 5.28 2.12 -3.94
N SER A 128 4.68 2.69 -4.97
CA SER A 128 3.26 3.08 -5.00
C SER A 128 2.55 2.27 -6.07
N LEU A 129 1.51 1.55 -5.68
CA LEU A 129 0.77 0.61 -6.51
C LEU A 129 -0.71 0.97 -6.47
N SER A 130 -1.40 0.83 -7.60
CA SER A 130 -2.85 0.99 -7.67
C SER A 130 -3.49 -0.09 -8.54
N TRP A 131 -4.67 -0.55 -8.17
CA TRP A 131 -5.45 -1.50 -8.98
C TRP A 131 -6.68 -0.82 -9.57
N ALA A 132 -6.90 -1.01 -10.87
CA ALA A 132 -8.16 -0.66 -11.52
C ALA A 132 -9.21 -1.75 -11.27
N TYR A 133 -9.62 -1.92 -10.00
CA TYR A 133 -10.55 -2.96 -9.57
C TYR A 133 -11.57 -2.42 -8.57
N SER A 134 -12.82 -2.86 -8.71
CA SER A 134 -13.87 -2.62 -7.72
C SER A 134 -14.66 -3.92 -7.52
N GLY A 135 -14.71 -4.40 -6.27
CA GLY A 135 -15.36 -5.66 -5.94
C GLY A 135 -14.75 -6.40 -4.75
N PRO A 136 -15.23 -7.63 -4.49
CA PRO A 136 -14.73 -8.47 -3.41
C PRO A 136 -13.30 -8.95 -3.65
N THR A 137 -12.47 -8.87 -2.62
CA THR A 137 -11.07 -9.32 -2.63
C THR A 137 -10.90 -10.60 -1.84
N ILE A 138 -9.99 -11.47 -2.30
CA ILE A 138 -9.57 -12.65 -1.54
C ILE A 138 -8.31 -12.30 -0.74
N PHE A 139 -7.27 -11.83 -1.43
CA PHE A 139 -6.05 -11.31 -0.81
C PHE A 139 -5.23 -10.46 -1.79
N PHE A 140 -4.32 -9.64 -1.27
CA PHE A 140 -3.23 -9.04 -2.06
C PHE A 140 -1.97 -9.87 -1.88
N ASN A 141 -1.28 -10.19 -2.97
CA ASN A 141 0.00 -10.87 -2.97
C ASN A 141 1.13 -9.88 -3.25
N PHE A 142 2.17 -9.92 -2.42
CA PHE A 142 3.39 -9.15 -2.62
C PHE A 142 4.58 -9.86 -1.96
N GLY A 143 5.80 -9.62 -2.44
CA GLY A 143 6.99 -10.29 -1.91
C GLY A 143 8.30 -9.71 -2.40
N SER A 144 9.40 -10.13 -1.76
CA SER A 144 10.74 -9.73 -2.15
C SER A 144 11.29 -10.58 -3.29
N SER A 145 12.27 -10.06 -4.03
CA SER A 145 12.89 -10.76 -5.16
C SER A 145 14.04 -11.70 -4.74
N ALA A 146 14.77 -11.35 -3.67
CA ALA A 146 15.88 -12.16 -3.15
C ALA A 146 16.15 -11.90 -1.66
N ALA A 147 17.26 -12.45 -1.17
CA ALA A 147 17.76 -12.24 0.18
C ALA A 147 18.06 -10.78 0.49
N HIS A 148 18.10 -10.47 1.78
CA HIS A 148 18.37 -9.16 2.38
C HIS A 148 17.34 -8.07 2.06
N ALA A 149 16.09 -8.43 1.81
CA ALA A 149 14.97 -7.48 1.81
C ALA A 149 14.42 -7.30 3.24
N SER A 150 14.01 -6.09 3.57
CA SER A 150 13.42 -5.69 4.86
C SER A 150 12.15 -4.89 4.62
N LEU A 151 10.98 -5.47 4.88
CA LEU A 151 9.73 -4.71 4.87
C LEU A 151 9.65 -3.84 6.12
N ASP A 152 9.72 -2.53 5.92
CA ASP A 152 9.76 -1.55 7.01
C ASP A 152 8.38 -0.93 7.22
N ARG A 153 7.67 -0.59 6.13
CA ARG A 153 6.31 -0.04 6.20
C ARG A 153 5.44 -0.55 5.08
N LEU A 154 4.17 -0.80 5.38
CA LEU A 154 3.12 -1.09 4.42
C LEU A 154 1.93 -0.18 4.70
N THR A 155 1.39 0.46 3.68
CA THR A 155 0.12 1.20 3.74
C THR A 155 -0.83 0.66 2.69
N ILE A 156 -2.09 0.49 3.04
CA ILE A 156 -3.16 0.16 2.10
C ILE A 156 -4.24 1.22 2.18
N GLY A 157 -4.64 1.75 1.02
CA GLY A 157 -5.83 2.57 0.87
C GLY A 157 -6.90 1.81 0.10
N THR A 158 -8.12 1.78 0.61
CA THR A 158 -9.29 1.31 -0.14
C THR A 158 -10.27 2.47 -0.27
N PHE A 159 -10.53 2.95 -1.49
CA PHE A 159 -11.49 4.04 -1.69
C PHE A 159 -12.90 3.47 -1.59
N GLY A 160 -13.76 4.10 -0.81
CA GLY A 160 -15.16 3.74 -0.66
C GLY A 160 -16.06 4.47 -1.66
N GLU A 161 -15.77 4.40 -2.97
CA GLU A 161 -16.63 4.84 -4.10
C GLU A 161 -16.28 6.13 -4.88
N ALA A 162 -15.18 6.85 -4.60
CA ALA A 162 -14.77 7.96 -5.49
C ALA A 162 -13.28 7.98 -5.77
N LEU A 163 -12.94 7.93 -7.05
CA LEU A 163 -11.58 8.08 -7.59
C LEU A 163 -11.05 9.50 -7.34
N PRO A 164 -10.00 9.71 -6.52
CA PRO A 164 -9.13 10.85 -6.74
C PRO A 164 -8.41 10.62 -8.07
N ALA A 165 -8.37 11.63 -8.94
CA ALA A 165 -7.66 11.53 -10.19
C ALA A 165 -6.21 11.04 -9.94
N PRO A 166 -5.61 10.20 -10.82
CA PRO A 166 -4.29 9.59 -10.61
C PRO A 166 -3.17 10.57 -10.18
N GLY A 167 -3.28 11.86 -10.52
CA GLY A 167 -2.34 12.90 -10.10
C GLY A 167 -2.47 13.41 -8.65
N ALA A 168 -3.58 13.13 -7.96
CA ALA A 168 -3.77 13.52 -6.55
C ALA A 168 -2.99 12.62 -5.57
N LEU A 169 -2.68 11.38 -5.98
CA LEU A 169 -1.94 10.40 -5.18
C LEU A 169 -0.45 10.74 -5.08
N ALA A 170 0.15 11.19 -6.19
CA ALA A 170 1.54 11.65 -6.21
C ALA A 170 1.80 12.85 -5.28
N LEU A 171 0.80 13.73 -5.09
CA LEU A 171 0.88 14.86 -4.18
C LEU A 171 0.75 14.45 -2.70
N LEU A 172 -0.01 13.41 -2.37
CA LEU A 172 -0.09 12.90 -1.00
C LEU A 172 1.20 12.19 -0.58
N GLY A 173 1.78 11.40 -1.51
CA GLY A 173 3.12 10.82 -1.33
C GLY A 173 4.21 11.88 -1.13
N LEU A 174 4.17 12.99 -1.89
CA LEU A 174 5.10 14.12 -1.70
C LEU A 174 4.82 14.95 -0.44
N ALA A 175 3.56 15.09 -0.02
CA ALA A 175 3.22 15.79 1.21
C ALA A 175 3.71 15.04 2.46
N GLY A 176 3.77 13.71 2.41
CA GLY A 176 4.40 12.87 3.45
C GLY A 176 5.92 13.03 3.55
N LEU A 177 6.59 13.30 2.41
CA LEU A 177 8.03 13.56 2.35
C LEU A 177 8.45 14.90 2.98
N GLY A 178 7.52 15.86 3.10
CA GLY A 178 7.80 17.20 3.66
C GLY A 178 8.01 17.26 5.17
N ARG A 179 7.75 16.17 5.92
CA ARG A 179 7.77 16.18 7.39
C ARG A 179 8.86 15.30 8.02
N ARG A 180 9.99 15.05 7.35
CA ARG A 180 11.20 14.60 8.06
C ARG A 180 11.93 15.80 8.65
N ARG A 181 11.50 16.24 9.84
CA ARG A 181 12.37 17.02 10.73
C ARG A 181 13.49 16.09 11.16
N ARG A 182 14.69 16.29 10.60
CA ARG A 182 15.92 15.71 11.14
C ARG A 182 16.09 16.25 12.57
N SER A 183 16.16 15.35 13.54
CA SER A 183 16.74 15.58 14.87
C SER A 183 17.58 14.37 15.22
#